data_AF-A0A956G0E4-F1
#
_entry.id   AF-A0A956G0E4-F1
#
_cell.length_a   1.000
_cell.length_b   1.000
_cell.length_c   1.000
_cell.angle_alpha   90.00
_cell.angle_beta   90.00
_cell.angle_gamma   90.00
#
_symmetry.space_group_name_H-M   'P 1'
#
loop_
_entity.id
_entity.type
_entity.pdbx_description
1 polymer ?
#
loop_
_entity_poly.entity_id
_entity_poly.type
_entity_poly.pdbx_seq_one_letter_code
_entity_poly.pdbx_strand_id
1 'polypeptide(L)'
;MDRRKFISLAAFAGLGVASPRVFGGDPNRDPITGKLKEPLFATYDGPFYVMINAMGGWDPTSLCDPKGYKTPDDPEALNRSYATSDILTAGNIKYAPLGNLVDDAYDGYYQTWFEKHYQNLLVLNGVDTATNGHDSGIRHCMCGRLAEGFPSFGALAAASASRELPMAYLSFGGYDETMGIVARTRSGNTNALARIAYPDRRDPNDDTSTFHSAAAAERIRLAQEERRAHLENIEHLPRVRHAIGMLYAARTGSNELKKLQEYLPDELSNNGLERQSQVALAAYR
;
A
#
# COMPACT_ATOMS: atom_id res chain seq x y z
N MET A 1 0.03 44.67 5.71
CA MET A 1 -1.45 44.65 5.62
C MET A 1 -1.92 43.23 5.88
N ASP A 2 -2.89 43.02 6.77
CA ASP A 2 -3.41 41.67 7.06
C ASP A 2 -4.13 41.11 5.83
N ARG A 3 -3.68 39.95 5.34
CA ARG A 3 -4.25 39.24 4.17
C ARG A 3 -5.76 39.09 4.27
N ARG A 4 -6.29 38.83 5.47
CA ARG A 4 -7.74 38.67 5.67
C ARG A 4 -8.48 39.99 5.52
N LYS A 5 -7.92 41.09 6.06
CA LYS A 5 -8.49 42.43 5.89
C LYS A 5 -8.45 42.88 4.43
N PHE A 6 -7.36 42.60 3.72
CA PHE A 6 -7.23 42.93 2.29
C PHE A 6 -8.27 42.19 1.43
N ILE A 7 -8.42 40.87 1.62
CA ILE A 7 -9.43 40.07 0.90
C ILE A 7 -10.85 40.53 1.25
N SER A 8 -11.11 40.87 2.52
CA SER A 8 -12.41 41.40 2.94
C SER A 8 -12.73 42.73 2.26
N LEU A 9 -11.78 43.66 2.20
CA LEU A 9 -11.92 44.96 1.51
C LEU A 9 -12.11 44.78 0.00
N ALA A 10 -11.37 43.88 -0.64
CA ALA A 10 -11.51 43.57 -2.06
C ALA A 10 -12.88 42.96 -2.40
N ALA A 11 -13.40 42.09 -1.53
CA ALA A 11 -14.75 41.53 -1.66
C ALA A 11 -15.83 42.61 -1.49
N PHE A 12 -15.71 43.51 -0.49
CA PHE A 12 -16.63 44.63 -0.28
C PHE A 12 -16.65 45.61 -1.46
N ALA A 13 -15.50 45.83 -2.11
CA ALA A 13 -15.39 46.68 -3.30
C ALA A 13 -15.91 46.01 -4.60
N GLY A 14 -16.46 44.78 -4.52
CA GLY A 14 -16.92 44.03 -5.69
C GLY A 14 -15.79 43.52 -6.61
N LEU A 15 -14.53 43.63 -6.17
CA LEU A 15 -13.34 43.22 -6.91
C LEU A 15 -12.92 41.77 -6.60
N GLY A 16 -13.68 41.06 -5.77
CA GLY A 16 -13.43 39.66 -5.41
C GLY A 16 -14.57 38.74 -5.82
N VAL A 17 -14.29 37.80 -6.72
CA VAL A 17 -15.17 36.65 -6.96
C VAL A 17 -14.68 35.49 -6.10
N ALA A 18 -15.49 35.05 -5.13
CA ALA A 18 -15.23 33.86 -4.34
C ALA A 18 -16.25 32.78 -4.72
N SER A 19 -15.82 31.82 -5.55
CA SER A 19 -16.63 30.64 -5.87
C SER A 19 -15.89 29.38 -5.43
N PRO A 20 -16.40 28.67 -4.42
CA PRO A 20 -15.82 27.40 -3.97
C PRO A 20 -15.78 26.35 -5.08
N ARG A 21 -16.72 26.37 -6.03
CA ARG A 21 -16.75 25.43 -7.15
C ARG A 21 -15.75 25.77 -8.24
N VAL A 22 -15.52 27.06 -8.51
CA VAL A 22 -14.60 27.51 -9.57
C VAL A 22 -13.15 27.47 -9.09
N PHE A 23 -12.89 27.81 -7.82
CA PHE A 23 -11.53 27.91 -7.28
C PHE A 23 -11.17 26.80 -6.27
N GLY A 24 -12.15 26.10 -5.71
CA GLY A 24 -11.95 25.01 -4.74
C GLY A 24 -12.21 23.61 -5.27
N GLY A 25 -12.59 23.47 -6.55
CA GLY A 25 -12.90 22.20 -7.19
C GLY A 25 -14.29 21.65 -6.83
N ASP A 26 -14.69 20.57 -7.50
CA ASP A 26 -15.89 19.82 -7.15
C ASP A 26 -15.61 19.00 -5.87
N PRO A 27 -16.33 19.23 -4.76
CA PRO A 27 -16.11 18.48 -3.51
C PRO A 27 -16.39 16.98 -3.66
N ASN A 28 -17.16 16.59 -4.68
CA ASN A 28 -17.44 15.19 -5.00
C ASN A 28 -16.37 14.57 -5.89
N ARG A 29 -15.30 15.30 -6.26
CA ARG A 29 -14.19 14.78 -7.06
C ARG A 29 -12.88 14.75 -6.29
N ASP A 30 -12.05 13.75 -6.59
CA ASP A 30 -10.70 13.66 -6.06
C ASP A 30 -9.82 14.75 -6.68
N PRO A 31 -9.09 15.55 -5.88
CA PRO A 31 -8.30 16.67 -6.38
C PRO A 31 -7.06 16.27 -7.20
N ILE A 32 -6.63 15.01 -7.15
CA ILE A 32 -5.48 14.50 -7.92
C ILE A 32 -5.97 13.80 -9.19
N THR A 33 -7.00 12.96 -9.10
CA THR A 33 -7.46 12.14 -10.24
C THR A 33 -8.59 12.80 -11.04
N GLY A 34 -9.30 13.76 -10.45
CA GLY A 34 -10.49 14.40 -11.05
C GLY A 34 -11.70 13.47 -11.19
N LYS A 35 -11.60 12.21 -10.75
CA LYS A 35 -12.71 11.24 -10.73
C LYS A 35 -13.70 11.60 -9.63
N LEU A 36 -14.95 11.17 -9.79
CA LEU A 36 -15.90 11.18 -8.68
C LEU A 36 -15.33 10.33 -7.53
N LYS A 37 -15.47 10.83 -6.31
CA LYS A 37 -15.12 10.09 -5.12
C LYS A 37 -16.05 8.90 -5.00
N GLU A 38 -15.46 7.72 -4.82
CA GLU A 38 -16.22 6.52 -4.51
C GLU A 38 -16.95 6.71 -3.17
N PRO A 39 -18.12 6.07 -2.99
CA PRO A 39 -18.75 6.01 -1.70
C PRO A 39 -17.76 5.50 -0.65
N LEU A 40 -17.81 6.11 0.53
CA LEU A 40 -17.29 5.47 1.74
C LEU A 40 -17.86 4.04 1.78
N PHE A 41 -16.99 3.04 1.90
CA PHE A 41 -17.32 1.59 1.94
C PHE A 41 -17.58 0.90 0.59
N ALA A 42 -17.31 1.53 -0.55
CA ALA A 42 -17.31 0.81 -1.82
C ALA A 42 -16.20 -0.27 -1.84
N THR A 43 -16.55 -1.49 -2.22
CA THR A 43 -15.58 -2.57 -2.45
C THR A 43 -14.68 -2.18 -3.62
N TYR A 44 -13.36 -2.31 -3.43
CA TYR A 44 -12.41 -2.10 -4.51
C TYR A 44 -12.41 -3.29 -5.47
N ASP A 45 -12.65 -3.03 -6.76
CA ASP A 45 -12.70 -4.04 -7.83
C ASP A 45 -11.56 -3.89 -8.85
N GLY A 46 -10.65 -2.94 -8.61
CA GLY A 46 -9.52 -2.66 -9.49
C GLY A 46 -8.31 -3.57 -9.25
N PRO A 47 -7.19 -3.33 -9.95
CA PRO A 47 -6.00 -4.15 -9.84
C PRO A 47 -5.37 -4.13 -8.45
N PHE A 48 -4.94 -5.29 -7.96
CA PHE A 48 -4.13 -5.42 -6.74
C PHE A 48 -2.64 -5.36 -7.10
N TYR A 49 -1.96 -4.29 -6.68
CA TYR A 49 -0.54 -4.12 -6.91
C TYR A 49 0.27 -4.66 -5.73
N VAL A 50 1.13 -5.65 -6.00
CA VAL A 50 2.09 -6.17 -5.02
C VAL A 50 3.49 -5.78 -5.47
N MET A 51 4.17 -4.96 -4.66
CA MET A 51 5.54 -4.51 -4.91
C MET A 51 6.47 -5.22 -3.94
N ILE A 52 7.34 -6.09 -4.46
CA ILE A 52 8.30 -6.85 -3.66
C ILE A 52 9.69 -6.28 -3.94
N ASN A 53 10.40 -5.89 -2.87
CA ASN A 53 11.80 -5.51 -2.95
C ASN A 53 12.66 -6.66 -2.40
N ALA A 54 13.31 -7.40 -3.30
CA ALA A 54 14.22 -8.48 -2.95
C ALA A 54 15.63 -7.95 -2.63
N MET A 55 15.75 -7.15 -1.57
CA MET A 55 17.03 -6.53 -1.15
C MET A 55 18.14 -7.59 -0.99
N GLY A 56 19.13 -7.58 -1.88
CA GLY A 56 20.30 -8.46 -1.85
C GLY A 56 20.04 -9.95 -2.14
N GLY A 57 18.78 -10.38 -2.25
CA GLY A 57 18.42 -11.80 -2.43
C GLY A 57 18.30 -12.24 -3.90
N TRP A 58 18.07 -11.31 -4.83
CA TRP A 58 17.90 -11.59 -6.25
C TRP A 58 19.00 -10.92 -7.08
N ASP A 59 20.19 -11.51 -7.07
CA ASP A 59 21.25 -11.12 -8.00
C ASP A 59 20.82 -11.48 -9.45
N PRO A 60 20.80 -10.52 -10.40
CA PRO A 60 20.35 -10.80 -11.76
C PRO A 60 21.15 -11.91 -12.45
N THR A 61 22.47 -11.95 -12.22
CA THR A 61 23.35 -12.98 -12.77
C THR A 61 23.14 -14.35 -12.15
N SER A 62 22.33 -14.44 -11.10
CA SER A 62 22.00 -15.66 -10.36
C SER A 62 20.52 -16.03 -10.46
N LEU A 63 19.70 -15.27 -11.20
CA LEU A 63 18.25 -15.51 -11.31
C LEU A 63 17.74 -15.39 -12.76
N CYS A 64 17.55 -14.17 -13.26
CA CYS A 64 16.82 -13.90 -14.52
C CYS A 64 17.69 -13.30 -15.66
N ASP A 65 18.99 -13.12 -15.44
CA ASP A 65 20.01 -12.92 -16.47
C ASP A 65 21.21 -13.84 -16.21
N PRO A 66 21.00 -15.16 -16.15
CA PRO A 66 22.00 -16.09 -15.62
C PRO A 66 23.32 -16.06 -16.41
N LYS A 67 24.45 -15.98 -15.69
CA LYS A 67 25.82 -15.93 -16.25
C LYS A 67 26.69 -17.02 -15.61
N GLY A 68 26.52 -18.26 -16.06
CA GLY A 68 27.31 -19.38 -15.57
C GLY A 68 28.76 -19.36 -16.04
N TYR A 69 29.62 -20.16 -15.39
CA TYR A 69 31.00 -20.35 -15.83
C TYR A 69 31.07 -21.18 -17.12
N LYS A 70 32.08 -20.97 -17.97
CA LYS A 70 32.32 -21.82 -19.15
C LYS A 70 33.14 -23.06 -18.82
N THR A 71 34.11 -22.89 -17.93
CA THR A 71 34.96 -23.95 -17.37
C THR A 71 35.12 -23.71 -15.86
N PRO A 72 35.41 -24.73 -15.04
CA PRO A 72 35.57 -24.55 -13.59
C PRO A 72 36.62 -23.50 -13.19
N ASP A 73 37.65 -23.32 -14.03
CA ASP A 73 38.75 -22.37 -13.82
C ASP A 73 38.59 -21.06 -14.60
N ASP A 74 37.40 -20.77 -15.15
CA ASP A 74 37.14 -19.55 -15.91
C ASP A 74 37.40 -18.30 -15.04
N PRO A 75 38.41 -17.48 -15.36
CA PRO A 75 38.73 -16.28 -14.58
C PRO A 75 37.66 -15.20 -14.73
N GLU A 76 36.88 -15.23 -15.81
CA GLU A 76 35.83 -14.24 -16.13
C GLU A 76 34.43 -14.71 -15.70
N ALA A 77 34.34 -15.82 -14.95
CA ALA A 77 33.07 -16.33 -14.46
C ALA A 77 32.41 -15.35 -13.47
N LEU A 78 31.31 -14.73 -13.90
CA LEU A 78 30.45 -13.88 -13.08
C LEU A 78 29.77 -14.69 -11.97
N ASN A 79 29.23 -15.86 -12.31
CA ASN A 79 28.67 -16.80 -11.35
C ASN A 79 29.44 -18.13 -11.40
N ARG A 80 29.87 -18.62 -10.24
CA ARG A 80 30.64 -19.87 -10.08
C ARG A 80 29.80 -21.06 -9.58
N SER A 81 28.52 -20.85 -9.31
CA SER A 81 27.63 -21.86 -8.73
C SER A 81 27.04 -22.81 -9.77
N TYR A 82 27.06 -22.48 -11.07
CA TYR A 82 26.52 -23.32 -12.14
C TYR A 82 27.19 -23.04 -13.49
N ALA A 83 27.22 -24.04 -14.38
CA ALA A 83 27.82 -23.88 -15.70
C ALA A 83 26.86 -23.18 -16.68
N THR A 84 27.40 -22.55 -17.72
CA THR A 84 26.59 -21.95 -18.79
C THR A 84 25.66 -22.99 -19.46
N SER A 85 26.12 -24.25 -19.55
CA SER A 85 25.34 -25.37 -20.09
C SER A 85 24.11 -25.73 -19.27
N ASP A 86 24.08 -25.35 -17.99
CA ASP A 86 23.04 -25.74 -17.05
C ASP A 86 21.90 -24.72 -16.99
N ILE A 87 22.03 -23.60 -17.72
CA ILE A 87 21.01 -22.54 -17.77
C ILE A 87 19.72 -23.08 -18.35
N LEU A 88 18.63 -22.90 -17.61
CA LEU A 88 17.29 -23.36 -17.97
C LEU A 88 16.52 -22.27 -18.72
N THR A 89 15.43 -22.66 -19.39
CA THR A 89 14.58 -21.75 -20.17
C THR A 89 13.11 -22.11 -20.05
N ALA A 90 12.26 -21.10 -19.87
CA ALA A 90 10.80 -21.20 -19.97
C ALA A 90 10.31 -20.13 -20.95
N GLY A 91 9.77 -20.54 -22.10
CA GLY A 91 9.46 -19.62 -23.20
C GLY A 91 10.70 -18.87 -23.69
N ASN A 92 10.67 -17.54 -23.63
CA ASN A 92 11.81 -16.67 -23.97
C ASN A 92 12.67 -16.26 -22.75
N ILE A 93 12.35 -16.76 -21.56
CA ILE A 93 13.01 -16.37 -20.31
C ILE A 93 14.08 -17.40 -19.96
N LYS A 94 15.32 -16.94 -19.83
CA LYS A 94 16.44 -17.73 -19.31
C LYS A 94 16.53 -17.54 -17.79
N TYR A 95 16.71 -18.63 -17.05
CA TYR A 95 16.86 -18.56 -15.60
C TYR A 95 17.91 -19.54 -15.08
N ALA A 96 18.48 -19.22 -13.91
CA ALA A 96 19.52 -20.03 -13.29
C ALA A 96 18.99 -21.38 -12.76
N PRO A 97 19.78 -22.46 -12.82
CA PRO A 97 19.41 -23.79 -12.30
C PRO A 97 19.56 -23.85 -10.76
N LEU A 98 18.73 -23.09 -10.04
CA LEU A 98 18.82 -22.98 -8.58
C LEU A 98 18.26 -24.20 -7.82
N GLY A 99 17.74 -25.21 -8.52
CA GLY A 99 16.98 -26.35 -7.98
C GLY A 99 17.68 -27.17 -6.90
N ASN A 100 18.99 -27.00 -6.71
CA ASN A 100 19.79 -27.78 -5.75
C ASN A 100 20.43 -26.94 -4.63
N LEU A 101 20.12 -25.64 -4.52
CA LEU A 101 20.85 -24.73 -3.62
C LEU A 101 20.15 -24.51 -2.26
N VAL A 102 18.91 -24.94 -2.08
CA VAL A 102 18.11 -24.59 -0.89
C VAL A 102 17.32 -25.80 -0.38
N ASP A 103 17.98 -26.73 0.30
CA ASP A 103 17.35 -27.82 1.07
C ASP A 103 16.45 -28.80 0.25
N ASP A 104 16.37 -30.07 0.62
CA ASP A 104 15.55 -31.06 -0.13
C ASP A 104 14.05 -30.68 -0.18
N ALA A 105 13.61 -29.79 0.73
CA ALA A 105 12.24 -29.29 0.81
C ALA A 105 11.82 -28.37 -0.34
N TYR A 106 12.78 -27.75 -1.06
CA TYR A 106 12.49 -26.80 -2.15
C TYR A 106 13.03 -27.26 -3.51
N ASP A 107 13.37 -28.54 -3.65
CA ASP A 107 13.79 -29.12 -4.93
C ASP A 107 12.74 -28.85 -6.02
N GLY A 108 13.21 -28.35 -7.17
CA GLY A 108 12.38 -28.05 -8.34
C GLY A 108 11.43 -26.85 -8.24
N TYR A 109 11.31 -26.15 -7.10
CA TYR A 109 10.35 -25.03 -6.95
C TYR A 109 10.61 -23.88 -7.93
N TYR A 110 11.88 -23.51 -8.12
CA TYR A 110 12.27 -22.43 -9.03
C TYR A 110 11.89 -22.78 -10.48
N GLN A 111 12.25 -23.98 -10.94
CA GLN A 111 11.89 -24.45 -12.27
C GLN A 111 10.37 -24.49 -12.45
N THR A 112 9.65 -25.09 -11.50
CA THR A 112 8.19 -25.17 -11.51
C THR A 112 7.54 -23.79 -11.60
N TRP A 113 8.09 -22.79 -10.89
CA TRP A 113 7.57 -21.44 -10.92
C TRP A 113 7.70 -20.80 -12.31
N PHE A 114 8.88 -20.86 -12.94
CA PHE A 114 9.08 -20.32 -14.28
C PHE A 114 8.22 -21.07 -15.31
N GLU A 115 8.21 -22.40 -15.29
CA GLU A 115 7.40 -23.21 -16.20
C GLU A 115 5.91 -22.90 -16.08
N LYS A 116 5.42 -22.68 -14.85
CA LYS A 116 4.03 -22.34 -14.59
C LYS A 116 3.67 -20.90 -14.97
N HIS A 117 4.57 -19.96 -14.79
CA HIS A 117 4.25 -18.53 -14.83
C HIS A 117 4.87 -17.75 -16.00
N TYR A 118 5.74 -18.34 -16.83
CA TYR A 118 6.47 -17.59 -17.88
C TYR A 118 5.57 -16.79 -18.82
N GLN A 119 4.37 -17.27 -19.12
CA GLN A 119 3.42 -16.57 -20.01
C GLN A 119 2.87 -15.27 -19.39
N ASN A 120 2.90 -15.16 -18.07
CA ASN A 120 2.42 -14.00 -17.32
C ASN A 120 3.59 -13.23 -16.67
N LEU A 121 4.83 -13.50 -17.08
CA LEU A 121 6.03 -12.92 -16.51
C LEU A 121 6.73 -12.04 -17.54
N LEU A 122 7.08 -10.83 -17.12
CA LEU A 122 7.98 -9.95 -17.86
C LEU A 122 9.27 -9.78 -17.04
N VAL A 123 10.39 -10.13 -17.64
CA VAL A 123 11.72 -9.86 -17.10
C VAL A 123 12.32 -8.68 -17.84
N LEU A 124 12.69 -7.64 -17.10
CA LEU A 124 13.39 -6.47 -17.62
C LEU A 124 14.82 -6.46 -17.08
N ASN A 125 15.78 -6.81 -17.93
CA ASN A 125 17.21 -6.80 -17.62
C ASN A 125 17.86 -5.49 -18.10
N GLY A 126 18.96 -5.09 -17.45
CA GLY A 126 19.76 -3.93 -17.86
C GLY A 126 19.15 -2.57 -17.49
N VAL A 127 18.33 -2.52 -16.42
CA VAL A 127 17.82 -1.25 -15.89
C VAL A 127 18.96 -0.47 -15.21
N ASP A 128 19.36 0.64 -15.80
CA ASP A 128 20.33 1.57 -15.21
C ASP A 128 19.64 2.37 -14.08
N THR A 129 20.10 2.17 -12.85
CA THR A 129 19.59 2.87 -11.67
C THR A 129 20.30 4.20 -11.42
N ALA A 130 21.26 4.57 -12.28
CA ALA A 130 22.08 5.78 -12.23
C ALA A 130 22.89 5.96 -10.94
N THR A 131 23.11 4.88 -10.18
CA THR A 131 23.83 4.91 -8.91
C THR A 131 24.41 3.54 -8.55
N ASN A 132 25.48 3.54 -7.76
CA ASN A 132 26.03 2.36 -7.10
C ASN A 132 25.66 2.29 -5.60
N GLY A 133 24.94 3.30 -5.08
CA GLY A 133 24.50 3.32 -3.69
C GLY A 133 23.23 2.51 -3.49
N HIS A 134 23.25 1.58 -2.53
CA HIS A 134 22.13 0.67 -2.27
C HIS A 134 20.81 1.43 -2.01
N ASP A 135 20.81 2.35 -1.05
CA ASP A 135 19.61 3.12 -0.68
C ASP A 135 19.10 4.02 -1.82
N SER A 136 20.04 4.62 -2.56
CA SER A 136 19.72 5.48 -3.71
C SER A 136 19.14 4.66 -4.87
N GLY A 137 19.65 3.45 -5.09
CA GLY A 137 19.18 2.53 -6.12
C GLY A 137 17.78 2.00 -5.81
N ILE A 138 17.52 1.61 -4.57
CA ILE A 138 16.18 1.22 -4.10
C ILE A 138 15.20 2.35 -4.37
N ARG A 139 15.55 3.58 -3.98
CA ARG A 139 14.73 4.77 -4.22
C ARG A 139 14.48 4.99 -5.71
N HIS A 140 15.51 4.92 -6.55
CA HIS A 140 15.35 5.05 -7.99
C HIS A 140 14.40 4.01 -8.57
N CYS A 141 14.55 2.73 -8.20
CA CYS A 141 13.65 1.67 -8.67
C CYS A 141 12.20 1.87 -8.21
N MET A 142 12.01 2.42 -7.01
CA MET A 142 10.68 2.53 -6.40
C MET A 142 9.94 3.82 -6.76
N CYS A 143 10.62 4.92 -7.13
CA CYS A 143 9.98 6.18 -7.51
C CYS A 143 10.49 6.84 -8.79
N GLY A 144 11.45 6.22 -9.49
CA GLY A 144 12.03 6.73 -10.74
C GLY A 144 12.98 7.93 -10.55
N ARG A 145 13.36 8.26 -9.31
CA ARG A 145 14.22 9.42 -9.01
C ARG A 145 15.27 9.07 -7.97
N LEU A 146 16.46 9.66 -8.11
CA LEU A 146 17.49 9.61 -7.07
C LEU A 146 17.24 10.61 -5.94
N ALA A 147 16.39 11.62 -6.14
CA ALA A 147 16.06 12.60 -5.11
C ALA A 147 15.06 12.02 -4.09
N GLU A 148 15.17 12.48 -2.84
CA GLU A 148 14.32 12.03 -1.74
C GLU A 148 12.91 12.66 -1.75
N GLY A 149 11.99 12.02 -1.02
CA GLY A 149 10.64 12.53 -0.75
C GLY A 149 9.60 12.27 -1.83
N PHE A 150 9.98 11.75 -3.00
CA PHE A 150 9.02 11.39 -4.04
C PHE A 150 8.19 10.16 -3.67
N PRO A 151 6.90 10.11 -4.04
CA PRO A 151 6.06 8.96 -3.71
C PRO A 151 6.56 7.70 -4.43
N SER A 152 6.50 6.57 -3.74
CA SER A 152 6.74 5.26 -4.36
C SER A 152 5.67 4.98 -5.44
N PHE A 153 5.98 4.10 -6.39
CA PHE A 153 5.01 3.64 -7.37
C PHE A 153 3.75 3.06 -6.70
N GLY A 154 3.92 2.29 -5.63
CA GLY A 154 2.79 1.76 -4.86
C GLY A 154 1.91 2.87 -4.26
N ALA A 155 2.52 3.93 -3.73
CA ALA A 155 1.78 5.09 -3.23
C ALA A 155 1.05 5.84 -4.35
N LEU A 156 1.67 6.00 -5.53
CA LEU A 156 1.05 6.60 -6.71
C LEU A 156 -0.13 5.77 -7.22
N ALA A 157 0.05 4.44 -7.33
CA ALA A 157 -0.98 3.52 -7.76
C ALA A 157 -2.19 3.57 -6.80
N ALA A 158 -1.96 3.46 -5.50
CA ALA A 158 -3.00 3.57 -4.48
C ALA A 158 -3.74 4.91 -4.52
N ALA A 159 -3.01 6.02 -4.66
CA ALA A 159 -3.58 7.36 -4.74
C ALA A 159 -4.42 7.60 -6.00
N SER A 160 -4.07 6.91 -7.10
CA SER A 160 -4.78 6.97 -8.38
C SER A 160 -6.05 6.12 -8.41
N ALA A 161 -6.06 5.04 -7.61
CA ALA A 161 -7.18 4.12 -7.49
C ALA A 161 -8.24 4.67 -6.52
N SER A 162 -7.93 4.70 -5.22
CA SER A 162 -8.78 5.34 -4.22
C SER A 162 -8.00 5.57 -2.92
N ARG A 163 -7.64 6.83 -2.64
CA ARG A 163 -6.95 7.20 -1.38
C ARG A 163 -7.88 7.24 -0.16
N GLU A 164 -9.19 7.14 -0.38
CA GLU A 164 -10.20 7.20 0.68
C GLU A 164 -10.49 5.81 1.27
N LEU A 165 -9.98 4.74 0.66
CA LEU A 165 -10.06 3.38 1.21
C LEU A 165 -9.23 3.28 2.50
N PRO A 166 -9.74 2.59 3.56
CA PRO A 166 -9.07 2.49 4.86
C PRO A 166 -7.64 1.95 4.82
N MET A 167 -7.33 1.10 3.83
CA MET A 167 -6.02 0.48 3.65
C MET A 167 -5.53 0.55 2.19
N ALA A 168 -5.76 1.69 1.52
CA ALA A 168 -5.37 1.90 0.13
C ALA A 168 -3.89 1.59 -0.17
N TYR A 169 -3.00 1.90 0.78
CA TYR A 169 -1.57 1.63 0.66
C TYR A 169 -1.04 0.94 1.92
N LEU A 170 -0.85 -0.38 1.83
CA LEU A 170 -0.22 -1.20 2.86
C LEU A 170 1.28 -1.33 2.59
N SER A 171 2.11 -0.98 3.56
CA SER A 171 3.57 -1.09 3.48
C SER A 171 4.13 -1.87 4.66
N PHE A 172 5.10 -2.73 4.38
CA PHE A 172 5.86 -3.49 5.37
C PHE A 172 7.33 -3.05 5.47
N GLY A 173 7.68 -1.91 4.87
CA GLY A 173 9.04 -1.34 4.88
C GLY A 173 9.62 -1.15 3.48
N GLY A 174 10.94 -0.95 3.40
CA GLY A 174 11.62 -0.55 2.17
C GLY A 174 11.44 0.94 1.86
N TYR A 175 11.16 1.27 0.59
CA TYR A 175 10.86 2.65 0.17
C TYR A 175 9.36 2.86 0.06
N ASP A 176 8.78 3.54 1.05
CA ASP A 176 7.33 3.70 1.20
C ASP A 176 6.90 5.16 1.41
N GLU A 177 7.66 6.07 0.81
CA GLU A 177 7.32 7.49 0.77
C GLU A 177 6.02 7.73 0.01
N THR A 178 5.19 8.64 0.52
CA THR A 178 3.90 8.97 -0.09
C THR A 178 3.78 10.43 -0.48
N MET A 179 4.67 11.33 -0.03
CA MET A 179 4.53 12.78 -0.23
C MET A 179 3.14 13.31 0.25
N GLY A 180 2.44 12.56 1.12
CA GLY A 180 1.10 12.90 1.59
C GLY A 180 -0.05 12.66 0.60
N ILE A 181 0.19 12.01 -0.56
CA ILE A 181 -0.87 11.78 -1.57
C ILE A 181 -1.79 10.61 -1.23
N VAL A 182 -1.37 9.72 -0.33
CA VAL A 182 -2.16 8.61 0.20
C VAL A 182 -1.70 8.30 1.63
N ALA A 183 -2.64 7.86 2.47
CA ALA A 183 -2.35 7.39 3.81
C ALA A 183 -1.62 6.04 3.74
N ARG A 184 -0.47 5.95 4.42
CA ARG A 184 0.28 4.72 4.54
C ARG A 184 -0.16 3.94 5.77
N THR A 185 -0.57 2.69 5.56
CA THR A 185 -0.85 1.73 6.63
C THR A 185 0.38 0.84 6.81
N ARG A 186 0.91 0.77 8.03
CA ARG A 186 1.95 -0.19 8.42
C ARG A 186 1.36 -1.18 9.39
N SER A 187 1.04 -2.37 8.91
CA SER A 187 0.46 -3.42 9.76
C SER A 187 1.43 -4.59 9.94
N GLY A 188 2.41 -4.42 10.82
CA GLY A 188 3.26 -5.53 11.26
C GLY A 188 2.61 -6.40 12.37
N ASN A 189 1.54 -5.91 12.98
CA ASN A 189 0.90 -6.53 14.15
C ASN A 189 -0.61 -6.68 13.93
N THR A 190 -1.02 -7.88 13.52
CA THR A 190 -2.43 -8.23 13.30
C THR A 190 -3.29 -8.11 14.55
N ASN A 191 -2.72 -8.30 15.76
CA ASN A 191 -3.45 -8.05 17.01
C ASN A 191 -3.81 -6.57 17.17
N ALA A 192 -2.99 -5.65 16.65
CA ALA A 192 -3.33 -4.24 16.64
C ALA A 192 -4.48 -3.94 15.67
N LEU A 193 -4.52 -4.59 14.50
CA LEU A 193 -5.65 -4.49 13.58
C LEU A 193 -6.95 -4.98 14.21
N ALA A 194 -6.91 -6.13 14.90
CA ALA A 194 -8.08 -6.70 15.55
C ALA A 194 -8.66 -5.76 16.63
N ARG A 195 -7.79 -5.10 17.41
CA ARG A 195 -8.21 -4.08 18.40
C ARG A 195 -8.80 -2.82 17.77
N ILE A 196 -8.31 -2.40 16.60
CA ILE A 196 -8.86 -1.22 15.90
C ILE A 196 -10.22 -1.55 15.27
N ALA A 197 -10.39 -2.77 14.77
CA ALA A 197 -11.66 -3.25 14.20
C ALA A 197 -12.77 -3.41 15.25
N TYR A 198 -12.40 -3.75 16.49
CA TYR A 198 -13.30 -3.92 17.63
C TYR A 198 -12.92 -2.99 18.79
N PRO A 199 -13.10 -1.66 18.63
CA PRO A 199 -12.63 -0.67 19.60
C PRO A 199 -13.39 -0.70 20.94
N ASP A 200 -14.55 -1.35 20.98
CA ASP A 200 -15.39 -1.53 22.16
C ASP A 200 -15.01 -2.77 22.99
N ARG A 201 -14.10 -3.61 22.49
CA ARG A 201 -13.63 -4.83 23.16
C ARG A 201 -12.27 -4.62 23.84
N ARG A 202 -12.14 -5.12 25.07
CA ARG A 202 -10.88 -5.27 25.83
C ARG A 202 -10.00 -6.36 25.21
N ASP A 203 -10.62 -7.49 24.89
CA ASP A 203 -10.01 -8.56 24.12
C ASP A 203 -10.73 -8.67 22.76
N PRO A 204 -10.05 -8.42 21.64
CA PRO A 204 -10.70 -8.49 20.32
C PRO A 204 -11.26 -9.87 20.00
N ASN A 205 -10.72 -10.94 20.60
CA ASN A 205 -11.12 -12.33 20.37
C ASN A 205 -12.33 -12.78 21.20
N ASP A 206 -12.77 -11.98 22.18
CA ASP A 206 -13.92 -12.26 23.03
C ASP A 206 -14.97 -11.16 22.85
N ASP A 207 -16.08 -11.50 22.20
CA ASP A 207 -17.17 -10.57 21.91
C ASP A 207 -17.90 -10.08 23.17
N THR A 208 -17.80 -10.81 24.28
CA THR A 208 -18.36 -10.43 25.58
C THR A 208 -17.45 -9.50 26.37
N SER A 209 -16.17 -9.44 26.00
CA SER A 209 -15.13 -8.67 26.68
C SER A 209 -15.21 -7.18 26.35
N THR A 210 -16.33 -6.54 26.67
CA THR A 210 -16.56 -5.11 26.35
C THR A 210 -16.02 -4.17 27.42
N PHE A 211 -15.63 -2.95 27.04
CA PHE A 211 -15.29 -1.88 27.99
C PHE A 211 -16.53 -1.28 28.67
N HIS A 212 -17.67 -1.34 27.99
CA HIS A 212 -18.92 -0.72 28.40
C HIS A 212 -20.08 -1.69 28.20
N SER A 213 -21.12 -1.60 29.04
CA SER A 213 -22.36 -2.33 28.80
C SER A 213 -23.01 -1.89 27.49
N ALA A 214 -23.83 -2.74 26.89
CA ALA A 214 -24.55 -2.43 25.64
C ALA A 214 -25.34 -1.10 25.73
N ALA A 215 -25.99 -0.85 26.87
CA ALA A 215 -26.71 0.40 27.10
C ALA A 215 -25.80 1.64 27.15
N ALA A 216 -24.59 1.52 27.72
CA ALA A 216 -23.62 2.61 27.74
C ALA A 216 -22.98 2.83 26.37
N ALA A 217 -22.64 1.75 25.65
CA ALA A 217 -22.13 1.82 24.28
C ALA A 217 -23.12 2.52 23.34
N GLU A 218 -24.41 2.20 23.45
CA GLU A 218 -25.45 2.84 22.64
C GLU A 218 -25.58 4.34 22.93
N ARG A 219 -25.52 4.74 24.21
CA ARG A 219 -25.50 6.17 24.58
C ARG A 219 -24.28 6.89 24.03
N ILE A 220 -23.11 6.25 24.02
CA ILE A 220 -21.90 6.82 23.42
C ILE A 220 -22.09 7.01 21.92
N ARG A 221 -22.63 6.01 21.22
CA ARG A 221 -22.92 6.08 19.77
C ARG A 221 -23.88 7.23 19.45
N LEU A 222 -24.99 7.33 20.17
CA LEU A 222 -25.96 8.41 20.01
C LEU A 222 -25.34 9.79 20.25
N ALA A 223 -24.58 9.96 21.34
CA ALA A 223 -23.91 11.22 21.64
C ALA A 223 -22.88 11.61 20.57
N GLN A 224 -22.19 10.64 19.96
CA GLN A 224 -21.29 10.88 18.83
C GLN A 224 -22.04 11.33 17.57
N GLU A 225 -23.20 10.72 17.29
CA GLU A 225 -24.06 11.06 16.16
C GLU A 225 -24.67 12.45 16.30
N GLU A 226 -25.19 12.78 17.48
CA GLU A 226 -25.70 14.11 17.82
C GLU A 226 -24.61 15.17 17.68
N ARG A 227 -23.39 14.89 18.16
CA ARG A 227 -22.24 15.79 18.00
C ARG A 227 -21.88 16.01 16.54
N ARG A 228 -21.88 14.96 15.71
CA ARG A 228 -21.64 15.09 14.26
C ARG A 228 -22.70 15.99 13.62
N ALA A 229 -23.98 15.71 13.85
CA ALA A 229 -25.08 16.48 13.29
C ALA A 229 -25.03 17.95 13.73
N HIS A 230 -24.71 18.20 14.99
CA HIS A 230 -24.51 19.55 15.51
C HIS A 230 -23.37 20.28 14.80
N LEU A 231 -22.19 19.64 14.68
CA LEU A 231 -21.03 20.21 14.00
C LEU A 231 -21.31 20.49 12.52
N GLU A 232 -21.98 19.59 11.82
CA GLU A 232 -22.36 19.77 10.40
C GLU A 232 -23.36 20.92 10.20
N ASN A 233 -24.21 21.19 11.19
CA ASN A 233 -25.18 22.28 11.14
C ASN A 233 -24.53 23.66 11.39
N ILE A 234 -23.53 23.75 12.26
CA ILE A 234 -22.88 25.02 12.61
C ILE A 234 -21.68 25.36 11.72
N GLU A 235 -20.98 24.34 11.19
CA GLU A 235 -19.77 24.54 10.39
C GLU A 235 -20.11 24.69 8.90
N HIS A 236 -19.96 25.91 8.39
CA HIS A 236 -20.23 26.19 6.97
C HIS A 236 -18.97 26.11 6.09
N LEU A 237 -17.78 26.05 6.69
CA LEU A 237 -16.53 25.98 5.95
C LEU A 237 -16.36 24.59 5.30
N PRO A 238 -16.23 24.50 3.96
CA PRO A 238 -16.12 23.21 3.27
C PRO A 238 -14.97 22.33 3.81
N ARG A 239 -13.84 22.95 4.15
CA ARG A 239 -12.68 22.25 4.73
C ARG A 239 -13.00 21.62 6.09
N VAL A 240 -13.77 22.30 6.93
CA VAL A 240 -14.12 21.81 8.27
C VAL A 240 -15.18 20.71 8.16
N ARG A 241 -16.19 20.91 7.32
CA ARG A 241 -17.18 19.85 7.01
C ARG A 241 -16.52 18.59 6.46
N HIS A 242 -15.54 18.73 5.57
CA HIS A 242 -14.76 17.60 5.07
C HIS A 242 -13.98 16.90 6.19
N ALA A 243 -13.31 17.65 7.07
CA ALA A 243 -12.60 17.07 8.21
C ALA A 243 -13.53 16.33 9.19
N ILE A 244 -14.74 16.86 9.44
CA ILE A 244 -15.78 16.20 10.24
C ILE A 244 -16.20 14.88 9.59
N GLY A 245 -16.47 14.91 8.28
CA GLY A 245 -16.80 13.73 7.49
C GLY A 245 -15.69 12.67 7.54
N MET A 246 -14.42 13.07 7.40
CA MET A 246 -13.27 12.17 7.51
C MET A 246 -13.13 11.55 8.90
N LEU A 247 -13.32 12.32 9.97
CA LEU A 247 -13.27 11.80 11.34
C LEU A 247 -14.40 10.78 11.57
N TYR A 248 -15.60 11.07 11.08
CA TYR A 248 -16.73 10.16 11.20
C TYR A 248 -16.47 8.88 10.42
N ALA A 249 -16.09 9.00 9.15
CA ALA A 249 -15.68 7.92 8.27
C ALA A 249 -14.64 7.00 8.93
N ALA A 250 -13.58 7.56 9.53
CA ALA A 250 -12.55 6.80 10.20
C ALA A 250 -13.06 5.99 11.40
N ARG A 251 -14.07 6.50 12.12
CA ARG A 251 -14.70 5.80 13.26
C ARG A 251 -15.68 4.72 12.83
N THR A 252 -16.33 4.91 11.68
CA THR A 252 -17.25 3.92 11.09
C THR A 252 -16.52 2.88 10.23
N GLY A 253 -15.31 3.20 9.76
CA GLY A 253 -14.42 2.32 8.98
C GLY A 253 -14.00 1.03 9.67
N SER A 254 -14.33 0.89 10.95
CA SER A 254 -14.28 -0.36 11.72
C SER A 254 -14.92 -1.53 10.98
N ASN A 255 -15.95 -1.31 10.16
CA ASN A 255 -16.60 -2.39 9.40
C ASN A 255 -15.69 -3.00 8.33
N GLU A 256 -14.83 -2.24 7.66
CA GLU A 256 -13.90 -2.80 6.67
C GLU A 256 -12.74 -3.54 7.35
N LEU A 257 -12.31 -3.08 8.53
CA LEU A 257 -11.34 -3.79 9.35
C LEU A 257 -11.90 -5.08 9.97
N LYS A 258 -13.23 -5.19 10.10
CA LYS A 258 -13.89 -6.45 10.46
C LYS A 258 -13.84 -7.44 9.30
N LYS A 259 -14.14 -7.01 8.06
CA LYS A 259 -13.99 -7.86 6.86
C LYS A 259 -12.56 -8.35 6.70
N LEU A 260 -11.57 -7.49 6.95
CA LEU A 260 -10.17 -7.91 6.96
C LEU A 260 -9.94 -9.11 7.89
N GLN A 261 -10.52 -9.11 9.09
CA GLN A 261 -10.40 -10.25 10.01
C GLN A 261 -11.13 -11.50 9.52
N GLU A 262 -12.27 -11.36 8.83
CA GLU A 262 -12.99 -12.49 8.23
C GLU A 262 -12.15 -13.21 7.15
N TYR A 263 -11.27 -12.48 6.45
CA TYR A 263 -10.40 -13.03 5.41
C TYR A 263 -8.98 -13.34 5.88
N LEU A 264 -8.61 -12.98 7.12
CA LEU A 264 -7.34 -13.41 7.69
C LEU A 264 -7.41 -14.92 8.01
N PRO A 265 -6.34 -15.68 7.75
CA PRO A 265 -6.30 -17.08 8.16
C PRO A 265 -6.26 -17.20 9.68
N ASP A 266 -6.82 -18.29 10.22
CA ASP A 266 -6.85 -18.57 11.67
C ASP A 266 -5.45 -18.57 12.28
N GLU A 267 -4.47 -19.10 11.54
CA GLU A 267 -3.06 -19.12 11.92
C GLU A 267 -2.22 -18.30 10.94
N LEU A 268 -1.47 -17.34 11.49
CA LEU A 268 -0.51 -16.56 10.73
C LEU A 268 0.83 -17.28 10.67
N SER A 269 1.47 -17.22 9.50
CA SER A 269 2.78 -17.83 9.33
C SER A 269 3.82 -17.20 10.27
N ASN A 270 4.71 -18.06 10.76
CA ASN A 270 5.93 -17.63 11.46
C ASN A 270 6.93 -17.00 10.49
N ASN A 271 6.85 -17.32 9.20
CA ASN A 271 7.62 -16.66 8.15
C ASN A 271 7.10 -15.23 7.93
N GLY A 272 7.99 -14.25 8.05
CA GLY A 272 7.64 -12.84 7.95
C GLY A 272 7.01 -12.45 6.61
N LEU A 273 7.55 -12.93 5.50
CA LEU A 273 7.07 -12.59 4.15
C LEU A 273 5.71 -13.25 3.86
N GLU A 274 5.56 -14.51 4.25
CA GLU A 274 4.29 -15.22 4.09
C GLU A 274 3.19 -14.55 4.92
N ARG A 275 3.48 -14.19 6.18
CA ARG A 275 2.54 -13.45 7.03
C ARG A 275 2.15 -12.10 6.43
N GLN A 276 3.11 -11.35 5.88
CA GLN A 276 2.83 -10.10 5.18
C GLN A 276 1.92 -10.33 3.97
N SER A 277 2.13 -11.43 3.24
CA SER A 277 1.32 -11.81 2.08
C SER A 277 -0.10 -12.19 2.49
N GLN A 278 -0.27 -12.95 3.58
CA GLN A 278 -1.59 -13.27 4.17
C GLN A 278 -2.38 -12.00 4.50
N VAL A 279 -1.75 -11.02 5.17
CA VAL A 279 -2.41 -9.74 5.52
C VAL A 279 -2.75 -8.93 4.27
N ALA A 280 -1.84 -8.87 3.29
CA ALA A 280 -2.05 -8.10 2.06
C ALA A 280 -3.19 -8.69 1.21
N LEU A 281 -3.29 -10.01 1.11
CA LEU A 281 -4.37 -10.71 0.41
C LEU A 281 -5.72 -10.53 1.12
N ALA A 282 -5.75 -10.61 2.44
CA ALA A 282 -6.95 -10.37 3.22
C ALA A 282 -7.45 -8.92 3.09
N ALA A 283 -6.54 -7.95 3.01
CA ALA A 283 -6.88 -6.53 2.86
C ALA A 283 -7.44 -6.16 1.48
N TYR A 284 -7.21 -6.99 0.46
CA TYR A 284 -7.76 -6.79 -0.88
C TYR A 284 -9.19 -7.33 -1.05
N ARG A 285 -9.61 -8.26 -0.19
CA ARG A 285 -10.94 -8.91 -0.22
C ARG A 285 -11.99 -8.06 0.49
#